data_AF-A0A956BNP8-F1
#
_entry.id   AF-A0A956BNP8-F1
#
_cell.length_a   1.000
_cell.length_b   1.000
_cell.length_c   1.000
_cell.angle_alpha   90.00
_cell.angle_beta   90.00
_cell.angle_gamma   90.00
#
_symmetry.space_group_name_H-M   'P 1'
#
loop_
_entity.id
_entity.type
_entity.pdbx_description
1 polymer ?
#
loop_
_entity_poly.entity_id
_entity_poly.type
_entity_poly.pdbx_seq_one_letter_code
_entity_poly.pdbx_strand_id
1 'polypeptide(L)'
;DPTVRLEDSGRPALPGQKHPGLGLFPELAYLLRLMGLRLRCDGLMNHPQRYHNAVLYGRFMKFVDPAVEGRFRALERDLSGLSLPEASLAVSEGRVLGPDGTPFVWDPADQVLPITRRARAWFEGRTWRRRAQETREGTHFRVTPPS
;
A
#
# COMPACT_ATOMS: atom_id res chain seq x y z
N ASP A 1 -12.67 0.72 25.10
CA ASP A 1 -14.10 0.95 25.33
C ASP A 1 -14.77 1.14 23.98
N PRO A 2 -15.73 0.27 23.59
CA PRO A 2 -16.43 0.34 22.30
C PRO A 2 -17.36 1.56 22.16
N THR A 3 -17.51 2.39 23.20
CA THR A 3 -18.33 3.61 23.19
C THR A 3 -17.54 4.89 22.90
N VAL A 4 -16.21 4.81 22.84
CA VAL A 4 -15.35 5.96 22.48
C VAL A 4 -15.73 6.42 21.07
N ARG A 5 -16.03 7.71 20.92
CA ARG A 5 -16.34 8.28 19.61
C ARG A 5 -15.09 8.19 18.74
N LEU A 6 -15.28 7.97 17.45
CA LEU A 6 -14.17 7.81 16.50
C LEU A 6 -13.24 9.04 16.50
N GLU A 7 -13.81 10.21 16.77
CA GLU A 7 -13.15 11.50 16.90
C GLU A 7 -12.20 11.58 18.09
N ASP A 8 -12.47 10.82 19.16
CA ASP A 8 -11.70 10.82 20.40
C ASP A 8 -10.58 9.76 20.40
N SER A 9 -10.35 9.07 19.28
CA SER A 9 -9.37 7.99 19.17
C SER A 9 -7.91 8.44 19.20
N GLY A 10 -7.64 9.75 19.12
CA GLY A 10 -6.29 10.34 19.07
C GLY A 10 -5.52 10.04 17.78
N ARG A 11 -6.12 9.32 16.83
CA ARG A 11 -5.55 9.03 15.51
C ARG A 11 -6.03 10.07 14.50
N PRO A 12 -5.16 10.61 13.64
CA PRO A 12 -5.62 11.50 12.58
C PRO A 12 -6.41 10.72 11.52
N ALA A 13 -7.40 11.37 10.92
CA ALA A 13 -8.01 10.89 9.69
C ALA A 13 -7.01 11.00 8.53
N LEU A 14 -6.88 9.94 7.75
CA LEU A 14 -6.04 9.93 6.54
C LEU A 14 -6.76 10.62 5.38
N PRO A 15 -6.05 11.04 4.31
CA PRO A 15 -6.68 11.71 3.18
C PRO A 15 -7.91 10.95 2.65
N GLY A 16 -9.05 11.65 2.57
CA GLY A 16 -10.34 11.09 2.14
C GLY A 16 -11.13 10.30 3.20
N GLN A 17 -10.64 10.21 4.44
CA GLN A 17 -11.42 9.68 5.56
C GLN A 17 -12.16 10.83 6.27
N LYS A 18 -13.43 10.61 6.61
CA LYS A 18 -14.20 11.55 7.45
C LYS A 18 -13.85 11.40 8.93
N HIS A 19 -13.57 10.18 9.36
CA HIS A 19 -13.19 9.83 10.73
C HIS A 19 -11.97 8.90 10.71
N PRO A 20 -11.20 8.80 11.79
CA PRO A 20 -10.05 7.92 11.88
C PRO A 20 -10.42 6.45 11.60
N GLY A 21 -9.49 5.73 10.97
CA GLY A 21 -9.70 4.32 10.64
C GLY A 21 -9.90 3.44 11.87
N LEU A 22 -10.87 2.53 11.79
CA LEU A 22 -11.23 1.60 12.89
C LEU A 22 -10.13 0.57 13.20
N GLY A 23 -9.17 0.38 12.29
CA GLY A 23 -8.09 -0.60 12.46
C GLY A 23 -8.51 -2.06 12.25
N LEU A 24 -9.75 -2.32 11.82
CA LEU A 24 -10.32 -3.68 11.65
C LEU A 24 -9.82 -4.47 10.43
N PHE A 25 -8.89 -3.91 9.66
CA PHE A 25 -8.44 -4.54 8.43
C PHE A 25 -7.76 -5.90 8.66
N PRO A 26 -6.86 -6.09 9.64
CA PRO A 26 -6.23 -7.38 9.89
C PRO A 26 -7.25 -8.49 10.19
N GLU A 27 -8.26 -8.20 11.00
CA GLU A 27 -9.34 -9.12 11.36
C GLU A 27 -10.19 -9.47 10.13
N LEU A 28 -10.59 -8.46 9.34
CA LEU A 28 -11.34 -8.66 8.11
C LEU A 28 -10.53 -9.45 7.07
N ALA A 29 -9.26 -9.13 6.89
CA ALA A 29 -8.36 -9.83 5.97
C ALA A 29 -8.18 -11.30 6.35
N TYR A 30 -8.14 -11.60 7.66
CA TYR A 30 -8.12 -12.97 8.15
C TYR A 30 -9.40 -13.73 7.78
N LEU A 31 -10.58 -13.16 8.03
CA LEU A 31 -11.86 -13.77 7.67
C LEU A 31 -11.99 -13.98 6.16
N LEU A 32 -11.66 -12.96 5.36
CA LEU A 32 -11.65 -13.07 3.90
C LEU A 32 -10.68 -14.16 3.42
N ARG A 33 -9.52 -14.31 4.07
CA ARG A 33 -8.55 -15.37 3.73
C ARG A 33 -9.12 -16.76 4.00
N LEU A 34 -9.83 -16.95 5.12
CA LEU A 34 -10.52 -18.21 5.41
C LEU A 34 -11.59 -18.53 4.36
N MET A 35 -12.35 -17.52 3.93
CA MET A 35 -13.32 -17.68 2.84
C MET A 35 -12.64 -18.04 1.53
N GLY A 36 -11.54 -17.37 1.16
CA GLY A 36 -10.76 -17.68 -0.03
C GLY A 36 -10.22 -19.12 -0.01
N LEU A 37 -9.76 -19.61 1.14
CA LEU A 37 -9.37 -21.01 1.31
C LEU A 37 -10.55 -21.97 1.10
N ARG A 38 -11.71 -21.68 1.71
CA ARG A 38 -12.93 -22.50 1.57
C ARG A 38 -13.44 -22.56 0.13
N LEU A 39 -13.39 -21.45 -0.57
CA LEU A 39 -13.82 -21.32 -1.97
C LEU A 39 -12.74 -21.74 -2.98
N ARG A 40 -11.57 -22.19 -2.51
CA ARG A 40 -10.43 -22.59 -3.34
C ARG A 40 -9.93 -21.49 -4.28
N CYS A 41 -10.01 -20.23 -3.84
CA CYS A 41 -9.44 -19.08 -4.55
C CYS A 41 -7.91 -19.08 -4.47
N ASP A 42 -7.24 -18.61 -5.52
CA ASP A 42 -5.78 -18.47 -5.53
C ASP A 42 -5.27 -17.29 -4.68
N GLY A 43 -6.12 -16.29 -4.44
CA GLY A 43 -5.80 -15.12 -3.63
C GLY A 43 -7.00 -14.22 -3.43
N LEU A 44 -6.80 -13.18 -2.62
CA LEU A 44 -7.72 -12.05 -2.51
C LEU A 44 -7.11 -10.86 -3.22
N MET A 45 -7.91 -10.12 -3.97
CA MET A 45 -7.47 -8.91 -4.66
C MET A 45 -8.11 -7.68 -4.04
N ASN A 46 -7.37 -6.56 -4.02
CA ASN A 46 -7.91 -5.24 -3.78
C ASN A 46 -7.32 -4.24 -4.78
N HIS A 47 -7.86 -3.02 -4.77
CA HIS A 47 -7.44 -1.94 -5.65
C HIS A 47 -7.26 -0.64 -4.83
N PRO A 48 -6.12 -0.46 -4.13
CA PRO A 48 -5.90 0.64 -3.19
C PRO A 48 -5.97 2.02 -3.84
N GLN A 49 -7.08 2.72 -3.61
CA GLN A 49 -7.34 4.06 -4.15
C GLN A 49 -6.40 5.16 -3.62
N ARG A 50 -5.62 4.87 -2.58
CA ARG A 50 -4.77 5.84 -1.90
C ARG A 50 -3.48 5.18 -1.42
N TYR A 51 -2.41 5.98 -1.29
CA TYR A 51 -1.11 5.52 -0.81
C TYR A 51 -1.18 4.75 0.52
N HIS A 52 -1.83 5.30 1.55
CA HIS A 52 -1.93 4.59 2.84
C HIS A 52 -2.66 3.26 2.74
N ASN A 53 -3.64 3.13 1.85
CA ASN A 53 -4.31 1.85 1.65
C ASN A 53 -3.28 0.83 1.13
N ALA A 54 -2.47 1.19 0.14
CA ALA A 54 -1.42 0.32 -0.37
C ALA A 54 -0.36 -0.04 0.67
N VAL A 55 0.02 0.88 1.56
CA VAL A 55 0.95 0.61 2.68
C VAL A 55 0.35 -0.34 3.70
N LEU A 56 -0.87 -0.07 4.17
CA LEU A 56 -1.55 -0.90 5.17
C LEU A 56 -1.77 -2.32 4.66
N TYR A 57 -2.15 -2.47 3.40
CA TYR A 57 -2.41 -3.76 2.76
C TYR A 57 -1.11 -4.45 2.31
N GLY A 58 -0.12 -3.67 1.87
CA GLY A 58 1.17 -4.13 1.34
C GLY A 58 2.08 -4.83 2.35
N ARG A 59 1.69 -4.87 3.64
CA ARG A 59 2.28 -5.76 4.65
C ARG A 59 2.02 -7.24 4.37
N PHE A 60 0.93 -7.55 3.68
CA PHE A 60 0.50 -8.92 3.37
C PHE A 60 0.24 -9.14 1.88
N MET A 61 -0.01 -8.06 1.13
CA MET A 61 -0.32 -8.09 -0.29
C MET A 61 0.85 -7.58 -1.13
N LYS A 62 0.85 -7.95 -2.41
CA LYS A 62 1.83 -7.52 -3.40
C LYS A 62 1.09 -7.02 -4.64
N PHE A 63 1.57 -5.95 -5.26
CA PHE A 63 1.06 -5.52 -6.56
C PHE A 63 1.29 -6.62 -7.61
N VAL A 64 0.30 -6.83 -8.48
CA VAL A 64 0.40 -7.83 -9.55
C VAL A 64 1.55 -7.48 -10.47
N ASP A 65 1.60 -6.25 -10.99
CA ASP A 65 2.73 -5.80 -11.80
C ASP A 65 3.97 -5.57 -10.90
N PRO A 66 5.08 -6.30 -11.12
CA PRO A 66 6.31 -6.10 -10.36
C PRO A 66 6.92 -4.71 -10.52
N ALA A 67 6.72 -4.01 -11.64
CA ALA A 67 7.20 -2.63 -11.78
C ALA A 67 6.40 -1.67 -10.88
N VAL A 68 5.09 -1.90 -10.74
CA VAL A 68 4.26 -1.15 -9.78
C VAL A 68 4.71 -1.44 -8.36
N GLU A 69 4.92 -2.72 -8.00
CA GLU A 69 5.48 -3.08 -6.69
C GLU A 69 6.80 -2.36 -6.43
N GLY A 70 7.73 -2.41 -7.39
CA GLY A 70 9.05 -1.78 -7.24
C GLY A 70 8.97 -0.28 -7.01
N ARG A 71 8.14 0.44 -7.79
CA ARG A 71 7.89 1.87 -7.57
C ARG A 71 7.27 2.15 -6.20
N PHE A 72 6.31 1.33 -5.78
CA PHE A 72 5.69 1.43 -4.47
C PHE A 72 6.72 1.25 -3.34
N ARG A 73 7.61 0.24 -3.43
CA ARG A 73 8.68 0.02 -2.46
C ARG A 73 9.76 1.11 -2.49
N ALA A 74 9.98 1.77 -3.62
CA ALA A 74 10.84 2.95 -3.71
C ALA A 74 10.18 4.14 -2.99
N LEU A 75 8.88 4.35 -3.17
CA LEU A 75 8.10 5.33 -2.40
C LEU A 75 8.20 5.08 -0.89
N GLU A 76 7.98 3.84 -0.42
CA GLU A 76 8.09 3.51 1.01
C GLU A 76 9.50 3.78 1.56
N ARG A 77 10.55 3.48 0.77
CA ARG A 77 11.93 3.77 1.13
C ARG A 77 12.19 5.27 1.23
N ASP A 78 11.81 6.03 0.23
CA ASP A 78 12.17 7.45 0.13
C ASP A 78 11.30 8.34 1.05
N LEU A 79 10.12 7.85 1.43
CA LEU A 79 9.24 8.49 2.41
C LEU A 79 9.41 7.93 3.84
N SER A 80 10.40 7.06 4.10
CA SER A 80 10.53 6.37 5.39
C SER A 80 10.80 7.29 6.58
N GLY A 81 11.22 8.54 6.34
CA GLY A 81 11.39 9.57 7.37
C GLY A 81 10.08 10.21 7.83
N LEU A 82 8.95 9.93 7.17
CA LEU A 82 7.63 10.47 7.49
C LEU A 82 6.77 9.39 8.16
N SER A 83 5.89 9.81 9.07
CA SER A 83 4.79 8.96 9.53
C SER A 83 3.82 8.65 8.37
N LEU A 84 3.05 7.56 8.50
CA LEU A 84 2.06 7.19 7.47
C LEU A 84 1.06 8.32 7.14
N PRO A 85 0.51 9.07 8.12
CA PRO A 85 -0.32 10.24 7.82
C PRO A 85 0.42 11.31 7.02
N GLU A 86 1.63 11.69 7.42
CA GLU A 86 2.43 12.72 6.75
C GLU A 86 2.78 12.32 5.32
N ALA A 87 3.22 11.08 5.11
CA ALA A 87 3.53 10.55 3.78
C ALA A 87 2.28 10.50 2.89
N SER A 88 1.14 10.08 3.45
CA SER A 88 -0.13 10.04 2.72
C SER A 88 -0.60 11.40 2.29
N LEU A 89 -0.46 12.39 3.19
CA LEU A 89 -0.80 13.77 2.90
C LEU A 89 0.11 14.33 1.81
N ALA A 90 1.43 14.09 1.91
CA ALA A 90 2.40 14.52 0.92
C ALA A 90 2.10 13.97 -0.49
N VAL A 91 1.74 12.69 -0.58
CA VAL A 91 1.31 12.10 -1.87
C VAL A 91 0.02 12.75 -2.36
N SER A 92 -0.98 12.94 -1.49
CA SER A 92 -2.27 13.51 -1.90
C SER A 92 -2.20 14.97 -2.33
N GLU A 93 -1.23 15.72 -1.82
CA GLU A 93 -1.02 17.14 -2.12
C GLU A 93 -0.01 17.34 -3.27
N GLY A 94 0.50 16.28 -3.88
CA GLY A 94 1.48 16.37 -4.97
C GLY A 94 2.86 16.87 -4.53
N ARG A 95 3.20 16.73 -3.24
CA ARG A 95 4.50 17.13 -2.67
C ARG A 95 5.60 16.07 -2.81
N VAL A 96 5.28 14.92 -3.39
CA VAL A 96 6.26 13.89 -3.73
C VAL A 96 6.64 14.09 -5.19
N LEU A 97 7.91 14.29 -5.48
CA LEU A 97 8.44 14.48 -6.83
C LEU A 97 9.09 13.20 -7.32
N GLY A 98 8.83 12.85 -8.59
CA GLY A 98 9.49 11.76 -9.29
C GLY A 98 10.91 12.09 -9.76
N PRO A 99 11.59 11.14 -10.43
CA PRO A 99 12.96 11.32 -10.91
C PRO A 99 13.16 12.48 -11.89
N ASP A 100 12.12 12.84 -12.63
CA ASP A 100 12.10 13.95 -13.59
C ASP A 100 11.79 15.31 -12.93
N GLY A 101 11.60 15.33 -11.61
CA GLY A 101 11.24 16.52 -10.84
C GLY A 101 9.76 16.88 -10.91
N THR A 102 8.92 16.10 -11.60
CA THR A 102 7.47 16.33 -11.68
C THR A 102 6.74 15.75 -10.47
N PRO A 103 5.59 16.30 -10.06
CA PRO A 103 4.76 15.70 -9.02
C PRO A 103 4.36 14.27 -9.36
N PHE A 104 4.70 13.34 -8.47
CA PHE A 104 4.20 11.98 -8.50
C PHE A 104 2.70 11.99 -8.20
N VAL A 105 1.94 11.37 -9.09
CA VAL A 105 0.51 11.13 -8.93
C VAL A 105 0.29 9.67 -8.57
N TRP A 106 -0.44 9.44 -7.48
CA TRP A 106 -0.85 8.09 -7.11
C TRP A 106 -1.80 7.51 -8.17
N ASP A 107 -1.35 6.45 -8.84
CA ASP A 107 -2.14 5.68 -9.79
C ASP A 107 -2.47 4.29 -9.19
N PRO A 108 -3.73 4.05 -8.78
CA PRO A 108 -4.13 2.78 -8.17
C PRO A 108 -3.91 1.58 -9.10
N ALA A 109 -3.44 0.47 -8.53
CA ALA A 109 -3.26 -0.79 -9.24
C ALA A 109 -3.63 -1.96 -8.32
N ASP A 110 -3.77 -3.16 -8.87
CA ASP A 110 -4.24 -4.31 -8.11
C ASP A 110 -3.15 -4.90 -7.21
N GLN A 111 -3.46 -5.08 -5.92
CA GLN A 111 -2.67 -5.93 -5.03
C GLN A 111 -3.39 -7.23 -4.73
N VAL A 112 -2.59 -8.28 -4.52
CA VAL A 112 -3.09 -9.61 -4.21
C VAL A 112 -2.46 -10.11 -2.90
N LEU A 113 -3.30 -10.67 -2.03
CA LEU A 113 -2.89 -11.61 -0.99
C LEU A 113 -2.87 -13.02 -1.60
N PRO A 114 -1.71 -13.61 -1.94
CA PRO A 114 -1.66 -14.95 -2.51
C PRO A 114 -1.99 -16.01 -1.44
N ILE A 115 -2.98 -16.86 -1.72
CA ILE A 115 -3.49 -17.90 -0.82
C ILE A 115 -2.92 -19.28 -1.17
N THR A 116 -2.82 -19.65 -2.44
CA THR A 116 -2.32 -20.97 -2.85
C THR A 116 -0.79 -20.99 -2.92
N ARG A 117 -0.19 -22.20 -2.85
CA ARG A 117 1.26 -22.36 -3.04
C ARG A 117 1.70 -21.87 -4.42
N ARG A 118 0.91 -22.15 -5.47
CA ARG A 118 1.18 -21.71 -6.83
C ARG A 118 1.16 -20.18 -6.94
N ALA A 119 0.15 -19.52 -6.37
CA ALA A 119 0.08 -18.05 -6.36
C ALA A 119 1.27 -17.44 -5.62
N ARG A 120 1.64 -17.97 -4.44
CA ARG A 120 2.82 -17.52 -3.70
C ARG A 120 4.11 -17.70 -4.50
N ALA A 121 4.29 -18.87 -5.11
CA ALA A 121 5.45 -19.18 -5.93
C ALA A 121 5.62 -18.22 -7.13
N TRP A 122 4.53 -17.69 -7.68
CA TRP A 122 4.60 -16.69 -8.74
C TRP A 122 5.26 -15.38 -8.28
N PHE A 123 4.82 -14.83 -7.13
CA PHE A 123 5.43 -13.65 -6.52
C PHE A 123 6.84 -13.93 -5.95
N GLU A 124 7.17 -15.20 -5.73
CA GLU A 124 8.51 -15.67 -5.36
C GLU A 124 9.31 -16.11 -6.60
N GLY A 125 8.80 -15.87 -7.81
CA GLY A 125 9.53 -16.12 -9.04
C GLY A 125 10.71 -15.16 -9.18
N ARG A 126 11.84 -15.66 -9.72
CA ARG A 126 13.02 -14.81 -9.99
C ARG A 126 12.67 -13.63 -10.89
N THR A 127 11.86 -13.85 -11.93
CA THR A 127 11.46 -12.79 -12.88
C THR A 127 10.70 -11.66 -12.20
N TRP A 128 9.70 -12.00 -11.38
CA TRP A 128 8.89 -11.01 -10.66
C TRP A 128 9.77 -10.23 -9.67
N ARG A 129 10.53 -10.93 -8.81
CA ARG A 129 11.40 -10.28 -7.82
C ARG A 129 12.46 -9.40 -8.46
N ARG A 130 13.11 -9.87 -9.52
CA ARG A 130 14.15 -9.11 -10.22
C ARG A 130 13.56 -7.81 -10.76
N ARG A 131 12.43 -7.86 -11.48
CA ARG A 131 11.80 -6.66 -12.04
C ARG A 131 11.34 -5.69 -10.95
N ALA A 132 10.80 -6.19 -9.83
CA ALA A 132 10.42 -5.35 -8.71
C ALA A 132 11.65 -4.68 -8.06
N GLN A 133 12.74 -5.42 -7.88
CA GLN A 133 13.98 -4.90 -7.31
C GLN A 133 14.65 -3.88 -8.24
N GLU A 134 14.83 -4.21 -9.51
CA GLU A 134 15.39 -3.31 -10.54
C GLU A 134 14.62 -1.99 -10.57
N THR A 135 13.28 -2.06 -10.57
CA THR A 135 12.43 -0.86 -10.57
C THR A 135 12.58 -0.07 -9.26
N ARG A 136 12.65 -0.75 -8.12
CA ARG A 136 12.84 -0.11 -6.81
C ARG A 136 14.19 0.62 -6.74
N GLU A 137 15.26 0.00 -7.22
CA GLU A 137 16.61 0.55 -7.20
C GLU A 137 16.77 1.67 -8.23
N GLY A 138 16.13 1.58 -9.39
CA GLY A 138 16.21 2.58 -10.46
C GLY A 138 15.26 3.77 -10.30
N THR A 139 14.38 3.77 -9.28
CA THR A 139 13.41 4.86 -9.04
C THR A 139 13.72 5.55 -7.73
N HIS A 140 13.77 6.88 -7.74
CA HIS A 140 13.93 7.71 -6.54
C HIS A 140 12.89 8.81 -6.50
N PHE A 141 12.32 9.02 -5.32
CA PHE A 141 11.38 10.09 -5.02
C PHE A 141 11.98 11.08 -4.03
N ARG A 142 11.49 12.31 -4.07
CA ARG A 142 11.85 13.35 -3.09
C ARG A 142 10.59 14.02 -2.59
N VAL A 143 10.48 14.18 -1.27
CA VAL A 143 9.40 14.97 -0.67
C VAL A 143 9.81 16.43 -0.53
N THR A 144 8.89 17.35 -0.82
CA THR A 144 9.06 18.78 -0.55
C THR A 144 8.39 19.16 0.78
N PRO A 145 8.91 20.21 1.46
CA PRO A 145 8.26 20.75 2.66
C PRO A 145 6.80 21.17 2.40
N PRO A 146 5.95 21.20 3.43
CA PRO A 146 4.66 21.87 3.35
C PRO A 146 4.84 23.36 3.01
N SER A 147 3.89 23.93 2.26
CA SER A 147 3.82 25.36 1.97
C SER A 147 3.37 26.17 3.19
#